data_AF-A0A8H3A4Q7-F1
#
_entry.id   AF-A0A8H3A4Q7-F1
#
_cell.length_a   1.000
_cell.length_b   1.000
_cell.length_c   1.000
_cell.angle_alpha   90.00
_cell.angle_beta   90.00
_cell.angle_gamma   90.00
#
_symmetry.space_group_name_H-M   'P 1'
#
loop_
_entity.id
_entity.type
_entity.pdbx_description
1 polymer ?
#
loop_
_entity_poly.entity_id
_entity_poly.type
_entity_poly.pdbx_seq_one_letter_code
_entity_poly.pdbx_strand_id
1 'polypeptide(L)'
;MSPIQAGDVLIIPSSSGPNKLVKCTIQWSQDWGKDYSQDYYMGLVEVKGKGGQKALCFIQHDRYQPSGDYEVTIDHSWQYGQKDASGQGRFAVLQNSGYKMFQHRFTTAAVKNLGTTPNGNAKEVGNALGYGNEVSALEQLQKLAETAAKVFGDNMRQF
;
A
#
# COMPACT_ATOMS: atom_id res chain seq x y z
N MET A 1 14.47 4.73 -8.86
CA MET A 1 13.43 5.51 -8.15
C MET A 1 13.80 5.53 -6.69
N SER A 2 13.85 6.70 -6.06
CA SER A 2 14.08 6.78 -4.61
C SER A 2 12.80 6.34 -3.89
N PRO A 3 12.88 5.45 -2.89
CA PRO A 3 11.70 5.01 -2.16
C PRO A 3 11.04 6.20 -1.45
N ILE A 4 9.75 6.07 -1.14
CA ILE A 4 9.06 7.07 -0.33
C ILE A 4 9.75 7.26 1.04
N GLN A 5 9.73 8.49 1.54
CA GLN A 5 10.41 8.87 2.78
C GLN A 5 9.63 9.93 3.54
N ALA A 6 9.96 10.12 4.82
CA ALA A 6 9.43 11.23 5.61
C ALA A 6 9.70 12.56 4.89
N GLY A 7 8.71 13.46 4.92
CA GLY A 7 8.73 14.74 4.21
C GLY A 7 8.25 14.69 2.76
N ASP A 8 8.09 13.51 2.15
CA ASP A 8 7.43 13.40 0.85
C ASP A 8 5.95 13.81 0.95
N VAL A 9 5.41 14.40 -0.11
CA VAL A 9 3.99 14.79 -0.19
C VAL A 9 3.28 13.88 -1.18
N LEU A 10 2.23 13.21 -0.72
CA LEU A 10 1.37 12.35 -1.51
C LEU A 10 0.14 13.13 -1.99
N ILE A 11 -0.20 12.98 -3.26
CA ILE A 11 -1.43 13.53 -3.85
C ILE A 11 -2.49 12.44 -3.82
N ILE A 12 -3.45 12.57 -2.91
CA ILE A 12 -4.53 11.61 -2.75
C ILE A 12 -5.69 12.00 -3.67
N PRO A 13 -6.12 11.11 -4.57
CA PRO A 13 -7.18 11.40 -5.52
C PRO A 13 -8.56 11.33 -4.87
N SER A 14 -9.47 12.16 -5.37
CA SER A 14 -10.88 12.14 -5.00
C SER A 14 -11.53 10.78 -5.26
N SER A 15 -12.49 10.41 -4.41
CA SER A 15 -13.21 9.14 -4.55
C SER A 15 -14.06 9.02 -5.83
N SER A 16 -14.31 10.13 -6.53
CA SER A 16 -15.02 10.15 -7.82
C SER A 16 -14.09 10.15 -9.04
N GLY A 17 -12.77 10.27 -8.84
CA GLY A 17 -11.80 10.35 -9.92
C GLY A 17 -11.47 9.00 -10.58
N PRO A 18 -10.84 9.01 -11.76
CA PRO A 18 -10.42 7.78 -12.46
C PRO A 18 -9.34 7.00 -11.70
N ASN A 19 -8.54 7.69 -10.88
CA ASN A 19 -7.46 7.10 -10.07
C ASN A 19 -7.88 6.88 -8.60
N LYS A 20 -9.18 6.86 -8.30
CA LYS A 20 -9.69 6.74 -6.92
C LYS A 20 -9.10 5.54 -6.19
N LEU A 21 -8.91 5.70 -4.88
CA LEU A 21 -8.50 4.60 -4.02
C LEU A 21 -9.62 3.55 -3.92
N VAL A 22 -9.23 2.28 -3.87
CA VAL A 22 -10.12 1.13 -3.72
C VAL A 22 -10.24 0.78 -2.25
N LYS A 23 -11.48 0.59 -1.77
CA LYS A 23 -11.73 0.14 -0.40
C LYS A 23 -11.35 -1.33 -0.24
N CYS A 24 -10.68 -1.68 0.86
CA CYS A 24 -10.44 -3.05 1.28
C CYS A 24 -10.55 -3.19 2.79
N THR A 25 -10.68 -4.42 3.26
CA THR A 25 -10.68 -4.76 4.68
C THR A 25 -9.43 -5.57 4.99
N ILE A 26 -8.69 -5.15 6.00
CA ILE A 26 -7.50 -5.85 6.50
C ILE A 26 -7.84 -6.44 7.86
N GLN A 27 -7.63 -7.75 8.00
CA GLN A 27 -7.81 -8.49 9.24
C GLN A 27 -6.46 -8.89 9.81
N TRP A 28 -6.30 -8.86 11.13
CA TRP A 28 -5.10 -9.30 11.83
C TRP A 28 -5.41 -9.75 13.25
N SER A 29 -4.44 -10.40 13.88
CA SER A 29 -4.52 -10.80 15.29
C SER A 29 -3.38 -10.12 16.06
N GLN A 30 -3.68 -9.54 17.21
CA GLN A 30 -2.70 -8.96 18.15
C GLN A 30 -3.23 -9.13 19.59
N ASP A 31 -2.43 -8.81 20.60
CA ASP A 31 -2.84 -8.87 22.02
C ASP A 31 -3.45 -10.23 22.42
N TRP A 32 -2.61 -11.26 22.52
CA TRP A 32 -3.01 -12.61 22.97
C TRP A 32 -4.07 -13.26 22.07
N GLY A 33 -3.96 -13.06 20.76
CA GLY A 33 -4.81 -13.74 19.77
C GLY A 33 -6.16 -13.06 19.56
N LYS A 34 -6.34 -11.81 20.01
CA LYS A 34 -7.54 -11.05 19.69
C LYS A 34 -7.52 -10.67 18.21
N ASP A 35 -8.59 -11.01 17.52
CA ASP A 35 -8.78 -10.67 16.12
C ASP A 35 -9.33 -9.25 15.97
N TYR A 36 -8.76 -8.55 14.99
CA TYR A 36 -9.11 -7.20 14.61
C TYR A 36 -9.39 -7.18 13.11
N SER A 37 -10.29 -6.29 12.72
CA SER A 37 -10.65 -6.03 11.33
C SER A 37 -10.79 -4.53 11.17
N GLN A 38 -10.19 -3.97 10.12
CA GLN A 38 -10.30 -2.55 9.84
C GLN A 38 -10.34 -2.29 8.33
N ASP A 39 -11.12 -1.29 7.96
CA ASP A 39 -11.26 -0.85 6.57
C ASP A 39 -10.20 0.19 6.19
N TYR A 40 -9.72 0.08 4.95
CA TYR A 40 -8.71 0.94 4.35
C TYR A 40 -9.12 1.34 2.94
N TYR A 41 -8.62 2.48 2.49
CA TYR A 41 -8.57 2.87 1.09
C TYR A 41 -7.14 2.74 0.60
N MET A 42 -6.95 2.09 -0.55
CA MET A 42 -5.62 1.87 -1.09
C MET A 42 -5.55 2.13 -2.58
N GLY A 43 -4.35 2.44 -3.06
CA GLY A 43 -4.11 2.72 -4.46
C GLY A 43 -2.73 3.29 -4.70
N LEU A 44 -2.44 3.52 -5.98
CA LEU A 44 -1.22 4.18 -6.40
C LEU A 44 -1.46 5.69 -6.41
N VAL A 45 -0.69 6.41 -5.61
CA VAL A 45 -0.78 7.87 -5.47
C VAL A 45 0.48 8.53 -6.00
N GLU A 46 0.35 9.72 -6.56
CA GLU A 46 1.51 10.48 -7.04
C GLU A 46 2.29 11.07 -5.87
N VAL A 47 3.62 11.03 -5.98
CA VAL A 47 4.52 11.74 -5.07
C VAL A 47 4.89 13.08 -5.69
N LYS A 48 4.41 14.16 -5.09
CA LYS A 48 4.59 15.53 -5.58
C LYS A 48 6.07 15.85 -5.76
N GLY A 49 6.42 16.43 -6.91
CA GLY A 49 7.79 16.85 -7.20
C GLY A 49 8.76 15.71 -7.60
N LYS A 50 8.31 14.46 -7.70
CA LYS A 50 9.14 13.31 -8.11
C LYS A 50 8.86 12.81 -9.54
N GLY A 51 8.49 13.71 -10.45
CA GLY A 51 8.41 13.42 -11.89
C GLY A 51 7.42 12.31 -12.26
N GLY A 52 6.23 12.30 -11.65
CA GLY A 52 5.21 11.28 -11.89
C GLY A 52 5.46 9.94 -11.21
N GLN A 53 6.42 9.87 -10.27
CA GLN A 53 6.60 8.70 -9.43
C GLN A 53 5.31 8.41 -8.65
N LYS A 54 4.83 7.17 -8.75
CA LYS A 54 3.70 6.66 -7.96
C LYS A 54 4.18 5.80 -6.81
N ALA A 55 3.46 5.84 -5.70
CA ALA A 55 3.69 4.98 -4.54
C ALA A 55 2.40 4.27 -4.15
N LEU A 56 2.51 3.02 -3.68
CA LEU A 56 1.38 2.34 -3.06
C LEU A 56 1.10 2.97 -1.69
N CYS A 57 -0.15 3.33 -1.46
CA CYS A 57 -0.62 3.98 -0.26
C CYS A 57 -1.84 3.26 0.29
N PHE A 58 -1.95 3.20 1.62
CA PHE A 58 -3.12 2.76 2.36
C PHE A 58 -3.51 3.83 3.37
N ILE A 59 -4.79 4.15 3.46
CA ILE A 59 -5.33 5.13 4.40
C ILE A 59 -6.47 4.47 5.16
N GLN A 60 -6.37 4.40 6.48
CA GLN A 60 -7.45 3.89 7.34
C GLN A 60 -8.75 4.65 7.06
N HIS A 61 -9.88 3.95 7.03
CA HIS A 61 -11.20 4.50 6.67
C HIS A 61 -11.50 5.85 7.36
N ASP A 62 -11.35 5.92 8.67
CA ASP A 62 -11.65 7.12 9.48
C ASP A 62 -10.72 8.32 9.19
N ARG A 63 -9.63 8.10 8.44
CA ARG A 63 -8.63 9.11 8.07
C ARG A 63 -8.70 9.50 6.60
N TYR A 64 -9.53 8.82 5.80
CA TYR A 64 -9.67 9.09 4.38
C TYR A 64 -10.65 10.25 4.13
N GLN A 65 -10.24 11.20 3.30
CA GLN A 65 -11.08 12.33 2.90
C GLN A 65 -11.61 12.08 1.48
N PRO A 66 -12.90 11.80 1.29
CA PRO A 66 -13.42 11.43 -0.03
C PRO A 66 -13.57 12.62 -1.00
N SER A 67 -13.69 13.84 -0.45
CA SER A 67 -14.01 15.06 -1.20
C SER A 67 -12.76 15.74 -1.77
N GLY A 68 -12.70 15.87 -3.09
CA GLY A 68 -11.60 16.54 -3.79
C GLY A 68 -10.28 15.80 -3.72
N ASP A 69 -9.34 16.24 -4.54
CA ASP A 69 -7.95 15.81 -4.42
C ASP A 69 -7.32 16.58 -3.25
N TYR A 70 -6.46 15.92 -2.48
CA TYR A 70 -5.79 16.56 -1.35
C TYR A 70 -4.35 16.10 -1.20
N GLU A 71 -3.52 16.96 -0.62
CA GLU A 71 -2.12 16.68 -0.35
C GLU A 71 -1.94 16.24 1.10
N VAL A 72 -1.10 15.23 1.30
CA VAL A 72 -0.73 14.78 2.64
C VAL A 72 0.78 14.56 2.72
N THR A 73 1.40 15.17 3.72
CA THR A 73 2.82 14.98 4.02
C THR A 73 3.01 13.68 4.80
N ILE A 74 4.00 12.89 4.39
CA ILE A 74 4.46 11.74 5.17
C ILE A 74 5.22 12.25 6.39
N ASP A 75 4.65 12.03 7.56
CA ASP A 75 5.23 12.34 8.87
C ASP A 75 5.25 11.10 9.77
N HIS A 76 5.54 11.27 11.06
CA HIS A 76 5.61 10.19 12.05
C HIS A 76 4.27 9.50 12.35
N SER A 77 3.14 10.02 11.86
CA SER A 77 1.85 9.33 11.95
C SER A 77 1.71 8.22 10.89
N TRP A 78 2.61 8.20 9.91
CA TRP A 78 2.66 7.18 8.89
C TRP A 78 3.54 6.01 9.29
N GLN A 79 3.16 4.84 8.78
CA GLN A 79 3.98 3.65 8.80
C GLN A 79 4.36 3.24 7.38
N TYR A 80 5.41 2.42 7.25
CA TYR A 80 5.86 1.91 5.96
C TYR A 80 6.19 0.42 5.97
N GLY A 81 5.94 -0.20 4.81
CA GLY A 81 6.43 -1.52 4.48
C GLY A 81 7.92 -1.49 4.13
N GLN A 82 8.68 -2.46 4.63
CA GLN A 82 10.09 -2.58 4.36
C GLN A 82 10.37 -2.86 2.88
N LYS A 83 11.56 -2.43 2.46
CA LYS A 83 12.08 -2.67 1.12
C LYS A 83 12.46 -4.14 0.94
N ASP A 84 12.35 -4.64 -0.29
CA ASP A 84 12.95 -5.91 -0.66
C ASP A 84 14.49 -5.84 -0.73
N ALA A 85 15.14 -6.96 -1.05
CA ALA A 85 16.59 -7.05 -1.17
C ALA A 85 17.19 -6.11 -2.24
N SER A 86 16.39 -5.68 -3.23
CA SER A 86 16.78 -4.73 -4.28
C SER A 86 16.59 -3.26 -3.86
N GLY A 87 15.98 -3.03 -2.70
CA GLY A 87 15.70 -1.71 -2.17
C GLY A 87 14.37 -1.10 -2.65
N GLN A 88 13.53 -1.89 -3.33
CA GLN A 88 12.23 -1.48 -3.86
C GLN A 88 11.07 -1.95 -2.96
N GLY A 89 9.84 -1.59 -3.29
CA GLY A 89 8.66 -2.14 -2.62
C GLY A 89 8.18 -1.40 -1.37
N ARG A 90 8.75 -0.23 -1.06
CA ARG A 90 8.29 0.58 0.07
C ARG A 90 6.93 1.21 -0.24
N PHE A 91 5.96 0.96 0.62
CA PHE A 91 4.62 1.54 0.58
C PHE A 91 4.29 2.25 1.90
N ALA A 92 3.35 3.20 1.85
CA ALA A 92 2.95 4.02 3.00
C ALA A 92 1.57 3.60 3.52
N VAL A 93 1.42 3.63 4.83
CA VAL A 93 0.17 3.32 5.53
C VAL A 93 -0.12 4.39 6.57
N LEU A 94 -1.22 5.10 6.43
CA LEU A 94 -1.73 6.02 7.43
C LEU A 94 -2.76 5.29 8.31
N GLN A 95 -2.38 4.99 9.54
CA GLN A 95 -3.22 4.23 10.47
C GLN A 95 -2.94 4.55 11.93
N ASN A 96 -3.71 3.97 12.84
CA ASN A 96 -3.40 3.99 14.26
C ASN A 96 -2.04 3.33 14.54
N SER A 97 -1.12 4.09 15.14
CA SER A 97 0.25 3.65 15.46
C SER A 97 0.32 2.51 16.47
N GLY A 98 -0.77 2.27 17.23
CA GLY A 98 -0.88 1.12 18.13
C GLY A 98 -1.07 -0.23 17.42
N TYR A 99 -1.38 -0.23 16.12
CA TYR A 99 -1.54 -1.47 15.36
C TYR A 99 -0.19 -2.08 14.99
N LYS A 100 0.01 -3.35 15.36
CA LYS A 100 1.22 -4.13 15.08
C LYS A 100 0.97 -5.11 13.93
N MET A 101 0.55 -4.56 12.80
CA MET A 101 0.26 -5.39 11.63
C MET A 101 1.54 -5.78 10.88
N PHE A 102 1.58 -7.03 10.45
CA PHE A 102 2.58 -7.49 9.50
C PHE A 102 2.31 -6.92 8.11
N GLN A 103 3.38 -6.51 7.44
CA GLN A 103 3.29 -5.83 6.15
C GLN A 103 2.69 -6.72 5.03
N HIS A 104 2.81 -8.06 5.12
CA HIS A 104 2.23 -8.98 4.13
C HIS A 104 0.72 -8.81 3.98
N ARG A 105 0.02 -8.38 5.03
CA ARG A 105 -1.43 -8.19 5.00
C ARG A 105 -1.83 -7.09 4.01
N PHE A 106 -1.04 -6.01 3.98
CA PHE A 106 -1.25 -4.89 3.05
C PHE A 106 -0.91 -5.30 1.62
N THR A 107 0.24 -5.96 1.42
CA THR A 107 0.66 -6.36 0.07
C THR A 107 -0.29 -7.40 -0.53
N THR A 108 -0.77 -8.38 0.25
CA THR A 108 -1.84 -9.30 -0.17
C THR A 108 -3.11 -8.55 -0.56
N ALA A 109 -3.54 -7.56 0.24
CA ALA A 109 -4.72 -6.76 -0.07
C ALA A 109 -4.55 -5.98 -1.38
N ALA A 110 -3.41 -5.34 -1.61
CA ALA A 110 -3.13 -4.61 -2.85
C ALA A 110 -3.13 -5.53 -4.06
N VAL A 111 -2.46 -6.68 -3.99
CA VAL A 111 -2.44 -7.65 -5.09
C VAL A 111 -3.86 -8.12 -5.44
N LYS A 112 -4.65 -8.49 -4.42
CA LYS A 112 -6.01 -9.04 -4.60
C LYS A 112 -7.02 -8.04 -5.17
N ASN A 113 -6.83 -6.75 -4.95
CA ASN A 113 -7.85 -5.75 -5.27
C ASN A 113 -7.41 -4.73 -6.34
N LEU A 114 -6.11 -4.51 -6.49
CA LEU A 114 -5.56 -3.59 -7.50
C LEU A 114 -4.90 -4.35 -8.66
N GLY A 115 -4.35 -5.54 -8.38
CA GLY A 115 -3.62 -6.34 -9.37
C GLY A 115 -4.50 -7.26 -10.24
N THR A 116 -5.64 -7.70 -9.72
CA THR A 116 -6.47 -8.74 -10.37
C THR A 116 -7.79 -8.21 -10.95
N THR A 117 -8.08 -6.91 -10.83
CA THR A 117 -9.29 -6.33 -11.42
C THR A 117 -9.13 -6.07 -12.92
N PRO A 118 -10.20 -6.18 -13.75
CA PRO A 118 -10.13 -5.94 -15.20
C PRO A 118 -9.60 -4.55 -15.60
N ASN A 119 -9.76 -3.55 -14.72
CA ASN A 119 -9.22 -2.19 -14.88
C ASN A 119 -7.99 -1.93 -13.99
N GLY A 120 -7.46 -2.97 -13.35
CA GLY A 120 -6.34 -2.90 -12.41
C GLY A 120 -5.01 -2.85 -13.16
N ASN A 121 -4.11 -1.99 -12.71
CA ASN A 121 -2.80 -1.83 -13.35
C ASN A 121 -1.77 -2.74 -12.68
N ALA A 122 -1.94 -4.06 -12.88
CA ALA A 122 -1.11 -5.12 -12.27
C ALA A 122 0.39 -4.86 -12.37
N LYS A 123 0.84 -4.32 -13.50
CA LYS A 123 2.23 -3.93 -13.74
C LYS A 123 2.69 -2.79 -12.84
N GLU A 124 1.87 -1.74 -12.68
CA GLU A 124 2.21 -0.63 -11.79
C GLU A 124 2.21 -1.07 -10.32
N VAL A 125 1.28 -1.94 -9.91
CA VAL A 125 1.22 -2.49 -8.55
C VAL A 125 2.44 -3.40 -8.28
N GLY A 126 2.78 -4.29 -9.22
CA GLY A 126 3.97 -5.14 -9.14
C GLY A 126 5.25 -4.31 -9.04
N ASN A 127 5.38 -3.27 -9.86
CA ASN A 127 6.49 -2.32 -9.79
C ASN A 127 6.56 -1.60 -8.43
N ALA A 128 5.42 -1.09 -7.92
CA ALA A 128 5.37 -0.40 -6.64
C ALA A 128 5.72 -1.32 -5.45
N LEU A 129 5.47 -2.61 -5.58
CA LEU A 129 5.82 -3.65 -4.60
C LEU A 129 7.23 -4.25 -4.81
N GLY A 130 7.96 -3.84 -5.84
CA GLY A 130 9.35 -4.28 -6.08
C GLY A 130 9.52 -5.50 -7.00
N TYR A 131 8.44 -6.05 -7.55
CA TYR A 131 8.49 -7.22 -8.42
C TYR A 131 8.82 -6.92 -9.90
N GLY A 132 8.93 -5.64 -10.27
CA GLY A 132 9.43 -5.22 -11.59
C GLY A 132 8.56 -5.65 -12.79
N ASN A 133 9.20 -5.72 -13.97
CA ASN A 133 8.59 -6.10 -15.25
C ASN A 133 8.30 -7.61 -15.38
N GLU A 134 8.58 -8.42 -14.35
CA GLU A 134 8.40 -9.87 -14.42
C GLU A 134 6.93 -10.29 -14.44
N VAL A 135 6.00 -9.37 -14.13
CA VAL A 135 4.56 -9.66 -14.03
C VAL A 135 3.91 -9.79 -15.42
N SER A 136 4.00 -10.98 -16.01
CA SER A 136 3.09 -11.44 -17.06
C SER A 136 1.99 -12.29 -16.44
N ALA A 137 0.77 -11.73 -16.41
CA ALA A 137 -0.50 -12.39 -16.12
C ALA A 137 -0.76 -12.90 -14.69
N LEU A 138 -2.06 -12.98 -14.39
CA LEU A 138 -2.72 -13.31 -13.11
C LEU A 138 -2.10 -14.43 -12.26
N GLU A 139 -1.47 -15.45 -12.86
CA GLU A 139 -0.83 -16.57 -12.14
C GLU A 139 0.40 -16.13 -11.33
N GLN A 140 1.15 -15.13 -11.80
CA GLN A 140 2.31 -14.62 -11.07
C GLN A 140 1.90 -13.70 -9.92
N LEU A 141 0.75 -13.02 -10.02
CA LEU A 141 0.17 -12.25 -8.91
C LEU A 141 -0.30 -13.15 -7.76
N GLN A 142 -0.84 -14.33 -8.06
CA GLN A 142 -1.15 -15.34 -7.05
C GLN A 142 0.12 -15.84 -6.35
N LYS A 143 1.16 -16.20 -7.12
CA LYS A 143 2.47 -16.53 -6.55
C LYS A 143 3.08 -15.38 -5.78
N LEU A 144 2.83 -14.13 -6.17
CA LEU A 144 3.24 -12.92 -5.45
C LEU A 144 2.54 -12.80 -4.09
N ALA A 145 1.23 -13.05 -4.03
CA ALA A 145 0.47 -13.00 -2.78
C ALA A 145 0.94 -14.09 -1.80
N GLU A 146 1.24 -15.28 -2.33
CA GLU A 146 1.83 -16.39 -1.57
C GLU A 146 3.28 -16.11 -1.15
N THR A 147 4.07 -15.47 -2.02
CA THR A 147 5.46 -15.08 -1.73
C THR A 147 5.50 -13.93 -0.74
N ALA A 148 4.59 -12.96 -0.84
CA ALA A 148 4.46 -11.86 0.10
C ALA A 148 4.12 -12.37 1.52
N ALA A 149 3.26 -13.38 1.62
CA ALA A 149 2.99 -14.06 2.89
C ALA A 149 4.23 -14.79 3.47
N LYS A 150 5.13 -15.29 2.62
CA LYS A 150 6.36 -16.01 3.02
C LYS A 150 7.56 -15.11 3.30
N VAL A 151 7.69 -13.99 2.60
CA VAL A 151 8.87 -13.10 2.64
C VAL A 151 8.72 -12.00 3.69
N PHE A 152 7.49 -11.69 4.13
CA PHE A 152 7.23 -10.50 4.92
C PHE A 152 6.54 -10.78 6.27
N GLY A 153 7.20 -11.61 7.10
CA GLY A 153 6.90 -11.77 8.53
C GLY A 153 7.23 -10.54 9.39
N ASP A 154 7.61 -9.43 8.77
CA ASP A 154 7.98 -8.21 9.46
C ASP A 154 6.79 -7.29 9.71
N ASN A 155 6.81 -6.66 10.88
CA ASN A 155 5.90 -5.58 11.23
C ASN A 155 6.17 -4.34 10.38
N MET A 156 5.12 -3.56 10.17
CA MET A 156 5.22 -2.19 9.69
C MET A 156 6.15 -1.35 10.59
N ARG A 157 6.91 -0.42 10.00
CA ARG A 157 7.78 0.51 10.73
C ARG A 157 7.21 1.93 10.70
N GLN A 158 7.58 2.77 11.67
CA GLN A 158 7.26 4.20 11.63
C GLN A 158 8.33 4.95 10.83
N PHE A 159 7.91 5.97 10.07
CA PHE A 159 8.81 6.87 9.36
C PHE A 159 9.65 7.74 10.30
#